data_AF-A0A970M1P0-F1
#
_entry.id   AF-A0A970M1P0-F1
#
_cell.length_a   1.000
_cell.length_b   1.000
_cell.length_c   1.000
_cell.angle_alpha   90.00
_cell.angle_beta   90.00
_cell.angle_gamma   90.00
#
_symmetry.space_group_name_H-M   'P 1'
#
loop_
_entity.id
_entity.type
_entity.pdbx_description
1 polymer ?
#
loop_
_entity_poly.entity_id
_entity_poly.type
_entity_poly.pdbx_seq_one_letter_code
_entity_poly.pdbx_strand_id
1 'polypeptide(L)' 'PYIGRNQRQAPDIDGVTYLRGKGLSPGDFITCRIEAADEYDLFGVTLMEENQTFRR' A
#
# COMPACT_ATOMS: atom_id res chain seq x y z
N PRO A 1 6.75 8.21 2.15
CA PRO A 1 5.82 7.32 1.43
C PRO A 1 6.07 5.89 1.92
N TYR A 2 5.01 5.14 2.18
CA TYR A 2 5.12 3.72 2.51
C TYR A 2 5.21 2.90 1.22
N ILE A 3 5.88 1.76 1.28
CA ILE A 3 6.10 0.88 0.12
C ILE A 3 5.52 -0.48 0.46
N GLY A 4 4.77 -1.04 -0.48
CA GLY A 4 4.20 -2.38 -0.35
C GLY A 4 3.85 -2.96 -1.70
N ARG A 5 3.06 -4.03 -1.67
CA ARG A 5 2.52 -4.70 -2.84
C ARG A 5 1.03 -4.90 -2.65
N ASN A 6 0.27 -4.83 -3.73
CA ASN A 6 -1.10 -5.29 -3.73
C ASN A 6 -1.15 -6.83 -3.93
N GLN A 7 -2.33 -7.42 -3.72
CA GLN A 7 -2.51 -8.88 -3.81
C GLN A 7 -2.13 -9.48 -5.18
N ARG A 8 -2.16 -8.69 -6.24
CA ARG A 8 -1.85 -9.13 -7.62
C ARG A 8 -0.38 -8.93 -8.01
N GLN A 9 0.46 -8.39 -7.12
CA GLN A 9 1.88 -8.17 -7.37
C GLN A 9 2.72 -9.25 -6.67
N ALA A 10 3.47 -10.04 -7.44
CA ALA A 10 4.48 -10.97 -6.96
C ALA A 10 5.68 -10.22 -6.36
N PRO A 11 6.37 -10.79 -5.35
CA PRO A 11 7.61 -10.22 -4.83
C PRO A 11 8.69 -10.26 -5.90
N ASP A 12 9.51 -9.20 -5.97
CA ASP A 12 10.73 -9.06 -6.79
C ASP A 12 10.55 -9.10 -8.32
N ILE A 13 9.36 -9.49 -8.81
CA ILE A 13 9.06 -9.61 -10.24
C ILE A 13 8.13 -8.48 -10.72
N ASP A 14 7.08 -8.18 -9.96
CA ASP A 14 6.14 -7.11 -10.30
C ASP A 14 6.56 -5.78 -9.67
N GLY A 15 6.03 -4.67 -10.20
CA GLY A 15 6.26 -3.33 -9.64
C GLY A 15 5.74 -3.18 -8.21
N VAL A 16 6.00 -2.02 -7.61
CA VAL A 16 5.64 -1.72 -6.22
C VAL A 16 4.45 -0.78 -6.14
N THR A 17 3.80 -0.75 -4.98
CA THR A 17 2.75 0.21 -4.66
C THR A 17 3.23 1.18 -3.60
N TYR A 18 3.27 2.47 -3.93
CA TYR A 18 3.59 3.57 -3.04
C TYR A 18 2.32 4.14 -2.41
N LEU A 19 2.33 4.29 -1.08
CA LEU A 19 1.19 4.79 -0.33
C LEU A 19 1.51 6.03 0.49
N ARG A 20 0.63 7.01 0.42
CA ARG A 20 0.55 8.12 1.38
C ARG A 20 -0.44 7.76 2.49
N GLY A 21 0.02 7.81 3.73
CA GLY A 21 -0.74 7.48 4.93
C GLY A 21 0.07 7.81 6.18
N LYS A 22 -0.35 7.30 7.34
CA LYS A 22 0.40 7.40 8.61
C LYS A 22 0.24 6.11 9.42
N GLY A 23 1.22 5.82 10.27
CA GLY A 23 1.13 4.73 11.25
C GLY A 23 1.19 3.31 10.68
N LEU A 24 1.61 3.13 9.43
CA LEU A 24 1.73 1.80 8.82
C LEU A 24 3.04 1.11 9.21
N SER A 25 2.96 -0.19 9.44
CA SER A 25 4.10 -1.07 9.72
C SER A 25 4.20 -2.19 8.67
N PRO A 26 5.42 -2.69 8.36
CA PRO A 26 5.56 -3.86 7.52
C PRO A 26 4.77 -5.06 8.08
N GLY A 27 4.00 -5.72 7.21
CA GLY A 27 3.11 -6.82 7.59
C GLY A 27 1.65 -6.42 7.76
N ASP A 28 1.34 -5.12 7.82
CA ASP A 28 -0.04 -4.64 7.89
C ASP A 28 -0.81 -4.93 6.57
N PHE A 29 -2.04 -5.43 6.69
CA PHE A 29 -3.00 -5.49 5.60
C PHE A 29 -3.96 -4.31 5.69
N ILE A 30 -3.93 -3.44 4.69
CA ILE A 30 -4.68 -2.18 4.69
C ILE A 30 -5.51 -2.03 3.42
N THR A 31 -6.56 -1.21 3.53
CA THR A 31 -7.35 -0.76 2.37
C THR A 31 -6.81 0.58 1.89
N CYS A 32 -6.50 0.68 0.61
CA CYS A 32 -6.06 1.90 -0.04
C CYS A 32 -6.83 2.16 -1.34
N ARG A 33 -6.76 3.40 -1.81
CA ARG A 33 -7.23 3.81 -3.13
C ARG A 33 -6.03 4.17 -3.99
N ILE A 34 -5.92 3.54 -5.16
CA ILE A 34 -4.93 3.92 -6.17
C ILE A 34 -5.43 5.19 -6.87
N GLU A 35 -4.56 6.19 -6.98
CA GLU A 35 -4.85 7.50 -7.58
C GLU A 35 -4.07 7.73 -8.87
N ALA A 36 -2.91 7.09 -9.02
CA ALA A 36 -2.08 7.18 -10.21
C ALA A 36 -1.30 5.89 -10.42
N ALA A 37 -0.82 5.70 -11.65
CA ALA A 37 0.09 4.65 -12.04
C ALA A 37 1.14 5.26 -12.97
N ASP A 38 2.38 4.78 -12.87
CA ASP A 38 3.45 5.14 -13.80
C ASP A 38 4.36 3.93 -14.01
N GLU A 39 4.77 3.71 -15.26
CA GLU A 39 5.43 2.48 -15.72
C GLU A 39 4.74 1.19 -15.18
N TYR A 40 5.32 0.57 -14.15
CA TYR A 40 4.83 -0.64 -13.49
C TYR A 40 4.41 -0.40 -12.02
N ASP A 41 4.58 0.83 -11.55
CA ASP A 41 4.34 1.21 -10.17
C ASP A 41 2.97 1.87 -9.99
N LEU A 42 2.41 1.66 -8.80
CA LEU A 42 1.13 2.23 -8.42
C LEU A 42 1.30 3.23 -7.29
N PHE A 43 0.49 4.28 -7.29
CA PHE A 43 0.53 5.34 -6.30
C PHE A 43 -0.86 5.55 -5.73
N GLY A 44 -0.97 5.58 -4.41
CA GLY A 44 -2.27 5.68 -3.75
C GLY A 44 -2.24 6.30 -2.36
N VAL A 45 -3.43 6.37 -1.77
CA VAL A 45 -3.67 6.90 -0.43
C VAL A 45 -4.36 5.84 0.43
N THR A 46 -4.00 5.79 1.72
CA THR A 46 -4.69 4.93 2.68
C THR A 46 -6.09 5.44 2.94
N LEU A 47 -7.07 4.53 2.99
CA LEU A 47 -8.45 4.89 3.35
C LEU A 47 -8.73 4.82 4.85
N MET A 48 -7.76 4.34 5.64
CA MET A 48 -7.90 4.23 7.10
C MET A 48 -7.47 5.51 7.80
N GLU A 49 -8.33 6.01 8.69
CA GLU A 49 -7.97 6.97 9.73
C GLU A 49 -7.27 6.25 10.90
N GLU A 50 -6.51 7.00 11.71
CA GLU A 50 -5.41 6.58 12.60
C GLU A 50 -5.64 5.40 13.59
N ASN A 51 -6.80 4.74 13.63
CA ASN A 51 -7.16 3.75 14.67
C ASN A 51 -7.81 2.46 14.17
N GLN A 52 -7.37 1.89 13.04
CA GLN A 52 -7.79 0.54 12.62
C GLN A 52 -6.62 -0.31 12.14
N THR A 53 -5.60 -0.51 12.98
CA THR A 53 -4.62 -1.57 12.72
C THR A 53 -5.31 -2.91 12.97
N PHE A 54 -5.63 -3.65 11.90
CA PHE A 54 -6.09 -5.04 12.00
C PHE A 54 -4.87 -5.92 12.37
N ARG A 55 -4.43 -5.83 13.63
CA ARG A 55 -3.39 -6.70 14.17
C ARG A 55 -3.99 -8.10 14.34
N ARG A 56 -3.47 -9.07 13.59
CA ARG A 56 -3.61 -10.49 13.92
C ARG A 56 -2.67 -10.86 15.06
#